data_AF-A0A2K0W848-F1
#
_entry.id   AF-A0A2K0W848-F1
#
_cell.length_a   1.000
_cell.length_b   1.000
_cell.length_c   1.000
_cell.angle_alpha   90.00
_cell.angle_beta   90.00
_cell.angle_gamma   90.00
#
_symmetry.space_group_name_H-M   'P 1'
#
loop_
_entity.id
_entity.type
_entity.pdbx_description
1 polymer ?
#
loop_
_entity_poly.entity_id
_entity_poly.type
_entity_poly.pdbx_seq_one_letter_code
_entity_poly.pdbx_strand_id
1 'polypeptide(L)'
;MIFACKKCRKCFRKDVKEFEEADEFCPHCDNHFVIDAKTPQAALSIESDDVRMDNKMLKDDRQKTKGLRSIFDPTEEADKLG
;
A
#
# COMPACT_ATOMS: atom_id res chain seq x y z
N MET A 1 32.42 -11.62 4.66
CA MET A 1 31.93 -10.27 4.29
C MET A 1 32.21 -9.28 5.43
N ILE A 2 32.31 -7.99 5.12
CA ILE A 2 32.54 -6.92 6.11
C ILE A 2 31.27 -6.07 6.20
N PHE A 3 30.69 -5.97 7.39
CA PHE A 3 29.47 -5.20 7.64
C PHE A 3 29.73 -4.09 8.67
N ALA A 4 28.92 -3.04 8.62
CA ALA A 4 28.94 -1.95 9.59
C ALA A 4 27.59 -1.89 10.32
N CYS A 5 27.62 -1.94 11.65
CA CYS A 5 26.39 -1.86 12.44
C CYS A 5 25.87 -0.42 12.52
N LYS A 6 24.58 -0.21 12.22
CA LYS A 6 23.94 1.12 12.29
C LYS A 6 23.89 1.69 13.72
N LYS A 7 23.63 0.84 14.72
CA LYS A 7 23.49 1.26 16.12
C LYS A 7 24.84 1.61 16.76
N CYS A 8 25.89 0.87 16.40
CA CYS A 8 27.15 0.86 17.16
C CYS A 8 28.33 1.39 16.35
N ARG A 9 28.14 1.61 15.04
CA ARG A 9 29.12 2.12 14.07
C ARG A 9 30.44 1.35 13.98
N LYS A 10 30.51 0.18 14.63
CA LYS A 10 31.64 -0.74 14.57
C LYS A 10 31.52 -1.62 13.32
N CYS A 11 32.64 -1.77 12.62
CA CYS A 11 32.77 -2.70 11.51
C CYS A 11 33.08 -4.10 12.06
N PHE A 12 32.36 -5.11 11.58
CA PHE A 12 32.59 -6.51 11.95
C PHE A 12 32.71 -7.37 10.69
N ARG A 13 33.44 -8.47 10.81
CA ARG A 13 33.59 -9.48 9.76
C ARG A 13 32.71 -10.66 10.11
N LYS A 14 31.95 -11.13 9.13
CA LYS A 14 31.11 -12.33 9.24
C LYS A 14 31.28 -13.18 8.00
N ASP A 15 31.51 -14.46 8.17
CA ASP A 15 31.60 -15.41 7.07
C ASP A 15 30.19 -15.84 6.67
N VAL A 16 29.86 -15.70 5.38
CA VAL A 16 28.48 -15.85 4.86
C VAL A 16 28.31 -17.20 4.17
N LYS A 17 29.19 -18.16 4.47
CA LYS A 17 29.13 -19.51 3.90
C LYS A 17 28.17 -20.42 4.66
N GLU A 18 28.08 -20.21 5.97
CA GLU A 18 27.14 -20.86 6.87
C GLU A 18 26.39 -19.70 7.55
N PHE A 19 25.06 -19.70 7.49
CA PHE A 19 24.24 -18.61 8.02
C PHE A 19 23.28 -19.24 9.03
N GLU A 20 23.55 -19.03 10.31
CA GLU A 20 22.71 -19.50 11.42
C GLU A 20 21.86 -18.36 12.00
N GLU A 21 20.84 -18.66 12.80
CA GLU A 21 19.95 -17.63 13.40
C GLU A 21 20.71 -16.70 14.36
N ALA A 22 21.77 -17.19 15.01
CA ALA A 22 22.68 -16.36 15.80
C ALA A 22 23.42 -15.32 14.92
N ASP A 23 23.51 -15.60 13.62
CA ASP A 23 24.23 -14.74 12.71
C ASP A 23 23.49 -13.49 12.27
N GLU A 24 22.21 -13.36 12.62
CA GLU A 24 21.38 -12.20 12.27
C GLU A 24 21.71 -10.95 13.11
N PHE A 25 22.49 -11.11 14.18
CA PHE A 25 22.82 -10.07 15.12
C PHE A 25 24.25 -9.57 14.99
N CYS A 26 24.44 -8.28 15.28
CA CYS A 26 25.77 -7.70 15.39
C CYS A 26 26.45 -8.14 16.70
N PRO A 27 27.68 -8.69 16.67
CA PRO A 27 28.38 -9.21 17.86
C PRO A 27 28.79 -8.16 18.90
N HIS A 28 28.56 -6.88 18.62
CA HIS A 28 28.93 -5.78 19.51
C HIS A 28 27.78 -5.20 20.31
N CYS A 29 26.53 -5.41 19.89
CA CYS A 29 25.38 -4.75 20.49
C CYS A 29 24.03 -5.35 20.12
N ASP A 30 24.04 -6.59 19.62
CA ASP A 30 22.88 -7.42 19.31
C ASP A 30 21.83 -6.72 18.45
N ASN A 31 22.28 -5.85 17.55
CA ASN A 31 21.39 -5.24 16.57
C ASN A 31 21.14 -6.25 15.45
N HIS A 32 19.88 -6.64 15.27
CA HIS A 32 19.42 -7.42 14.13
C HIS A 32 19.64 -6.62 12.85
N PHE A 33 20.44 -7.15 11.93
CA PHE A 33 20.82 -6.45 10.69
C PHE A 33 20.16 -7.04 9.44
N VAL A 34 19.48 -8.18 9.56
CA VAL A 34 18.69 -8.78 8.49
C VAL A 34 17.35 -8.04 8.45
N ILE A 35 17.01 -7.43 7.32
CA ILE A 35 15.75 -6.71 7.16
C ILE A 35 14.89 -7.51 6.20
N ASP A 36 13.63 -7.75 6.57
CA ASP A 36 12.69 -8.44 5.72
C ASP A 36 12.51 -7.70 4.39
N ALA A 37 12.51 -8.47 3.30
CA ALA A 37 12.28 -7.93 1.98
C ALA A 37 10.85 -7.34 1.91
N LYS A 38 10.76 -6.03 1.67
CA LYS A 38 9.47 -5.38 1.42
C LYS A 38 8.94 -5.85 0.06
N THR A 39 7.89 -6.67 0.06
CA THR A 39 7.17 -7.04 -1.16
C THR A 39 6.29 -5.87 -1.62
N PRO A 40 6.23 -5.56 -2.93
CA PRO A 40 5.31 -4.55 -3.42
C PRO A 40 3.88 -5.05 -3.19
N GLN A 41 3.17 -4.44 -2.25
CA GLN A 41 1.74 -4.63 -2.12
C GLN A 41 1.06 -3.87 -3.26
N ALA A 42 0.15 -4.52 -3.98
CA ALA A 42 -0.65 -3.87 -5.02
C ALA A 42 -1.58 -2.84 -4.37
N ALA A 43 -1.11 -1.61 -4.24
CA ALA A 43 -1.93 -0.49 -3.82
C ALA A 43 -2.60 0.12 -5.07
N LEU A 44 -3.93 0.03 -5.15
CA LEU A 44 -4.72 0.84 -6.07
C LEU A 44 -4.71 2.29 -5.55
N SER A 45 -3.75 3.09 -5.97
CA SER A 45 -3.77 4.53 -5.75
C SER A 45 -4.74 5.16 -6.75
N ILE A 46 -5.83 5.74 -6.25
CA ILE A 46 -6.72 6.58 -7.06
C ILE A 46 -6.10 7.97 -7.06
N GLU A 47 -5.41 8.33 -8.13
CA GLU A 47 -4.95 9.71 -8.33
C GLU A 47 -6.15 10.56 -8.75
N SER A 48 -6.58 11.49 -7.89
CA SER A 48 -7.60 12.48 -8.25
C SER A 48 -6.90 13.75 -8.73
N ASP A 49 -7.24 14.19 -9.95
CA ASP A 49 -6.86 15.51 -10.46
C ASP A 49 -7.47 16.65 -9.62
N ASP A 50 -7.10 17.91 -9.94
CA ASP A 50 -7.58 19.10 -9.22
C ASP A 50 -9.12 19.11 -9.14
N VAL A 51 -9.62 19.08 -7.91
CA VAL A 51 -11.04 19.02 -7.55
C VAL A 51 -11.83 20.18 -8.17
N ARG A 52 -11.20 21.33 -8.46
CA ARG A 52 -11.89 22.46 -9.11
C ARG A 52 -12.18 22.22 -10.60
N MET A 53 -11.39 21.40 -11.26
CA MET A 53 -11.56 21.05 -12.68
C MET A 53 -12.44 19.81 -12.84
N ASP A 54 -12.19 18.77 -12.05
CA ASP A 54 -12.91 17.50 -12.14
C ASP A 54 -13.57 17.09 -10.81
N ASN A 55 -14.85 17.43 -10.66
CA ASN A 55 -15.68 17.06 -9.51
C ASN A 55 -16.17 15.60 -9.54
N LYS A 56 -15.67 14.75 -10.43
CA LYS A 56 -16.18 13.37 -10.61
C LYS A 56 -15.97 12.47 -9.40
N MET A 57 -14.94 12.75 -8.60
CA MET A 57 -14.64 12.02 -7.36
C MET A 57 -15.34 12.61 -6.12
N LEU A 58 -16.07 13.73 -6.25
CA LEU A 58 -16.75 14.38 -5.15
C LEU A 58 -18.24 13.99 -5.15
N LYS A 59 -18.74 13.51 -4.01
CA LYS A 59 -20.15 13.17 -3.84
C LYS A 59 -20.93 14.40 -3.35
N ASP A 60 -21.93 14.85 -4.10
CA ASP A 60 -22.88 15.89 -3.65
C ASP A 60 -24.11 15.22 -3.03
N ASP A 61 -24.34 15.44 -1.74
CA ASP A 61 -25.45 14.84 -0.99
C ASP A 61 -26.84 15.40 -1.38
N ARG A 62 -26.90 16.48 -2.17
CA ARG A 62 -28.17 17.04 -2.68
C ARG A 62 -28.70 16.28 -3.89
N GLN A 63 -27.85 15.53 -4.58
CA GLN A 63 -28.23 14.81 -5.78
C GLN A 63 -28.70 13.40 -5.40
N LYS A 64 -29.90 13.04 -5.88
CA LYS A 64 -30.45 11.69 -5.66
C LYS A 64 -29.54 10.67 -6.34
N THR A 65 -28.89 9.82 -5.56
CA THR A 65 -28.04 8.73 -6.07
C THR A 65 -28.90 7.79 -6.90
N LYS A 66 -28.58 7.63 -8.18
CA LYS A 66 -29.21 6.62 -9.03
C LYS A 66 -28.81 5.25 -8.48
N GLY A 67 -29.78 4.45 -8.05
CA GLY A 67 -29.53 3.08 -7.57
C GLY A 67 -28.89 2.22 -8.65
N LEU A 68 -28.31 1.08 -8.25
CA LEU A 68 -27.89 0.06 -9.21
C LEU A 68 -29.11 -0.41 -9.99
N ARG A 69 -29.10 -0.20 -11.31
CA ARG A 69 -30.15 -0.67 -12.22
C ARG A 69 -29.65 -1.94 -12.91
N SER A 70 -30.48 -2.96 -12.91
CA SER A 70 -30.32 -4.14 -13.75
C SER A 70 -30.89 -3.88 -15.15
N ILE A 71 -30.53 -4.71 -16.13
CA ILE A 71 -31.01 -4.60 -17.53
C ILE A 71 -32.54 -4.71 -17.62
N PHE A 72 -33.19 -5.25 -16.58
CA PHE A 72 -34.64 -5.49 -16.52
C PHE A 72 -35.44 -4.40 -15.80
N ASP A 73 -34.79 -3.40 -15.21
CA ASP A 73 -35.49 -2.34 -14.50
C ASP A 73 -36.01 -1.27 -15.49
N PRO A 74 -37.33 -0.97 -15.49
CA PRO A 74 -37.88 0.07 -16.35
C PRO A 74 -37.27 1.44 -16.04
N THR A 75 -37.09 2.27 -17.07
CA THR A 75 -36.58 3.62 -16.87
C THR A 75 -37.62 4.47 -16.12
N GLU A 76 -37.17 5.38 -15.27
CA GLU A 76 -38.04 6.35 -14.55
C GLU A 76 -38.90 7.23 -15.49
N GLU A 77 -38.62 7.21 -16.79
CA GLU A 77 -39.40 7.89 -17.84
C GLU A 77 -40.56 7.03 -18.35
N ALA A 78 -40.47 5.69 -18.27
CA ALA A 78 -41.52 4.77 -18.68
C ALA A 78 -42.74 4.84 -17.73
N ASP A 79 -42.50 5.06 -16.43
CA ASP A 79 -43.56 5.16 -15.41
C ASP A 79 -44.39 6.45 -15.49
N LYS A 80 -43.96 7.46 -16.28
CA LYS A 80 -44.64 8.76 -16.41
C LYS A 80 -45.66 8.83 -17.56
N LEU A 81 -45.79 7.78 -18.36
CA LEU A 81 -46.69 7.71 -19.51
C LEU A 81 -48.05 7.03 -19.20
N GLY A 82 -48.41 6.94 -17.91
CA GLY A 82 -49.74 6.51 -17.45
C GLY A 82 -50.74 7.65 -17.41
#